data_AF-A0A814LF43-F1
#
_entry.id   AF-A0A814LF43-F1
#
_cell.length_a   1.000
_cell.length_b   1.000
_cell.length_c   1.000
_cell.angle_alpha   90.00
_cell.angle_beta   90.00
_cell.angle_gamma   90.00
#
_symmetry.space_group_name_H-M   'P 1'
#
loop_
_entity.id
_entity.type
_entity.pdbx_description
1 polymer ?
#
loop_
_entity_poly.entity_id
_entity_poly.type
_entity_poly.pdbx_seq_one_letter_code
_entity_poly.pdbx_strand_id
1 'polypeptide(L)'
;MATASNIDDLLQCPICLEIFHDPKVLDCQHTFCANCLKVHLASPSSSILRTSNVIDCPICRRRSNLINNSIDSLPGNYIVCDIIERTYGTTTPERPPGYNQQIQDRIEKLQKEEQEKKDDDDDDDDDIKYSNYVKPAAAALAGVVGGLLLARSIKKSRNNKKKRNRH
;
A
#
# COMPACT_ATOMS: atom_id res chain seq x y z
N MET A 1 22.01 31.91 15.00
CA MET A 1 21.44 31.89 16.36
C MET A 1 20.44 30.74 16.38
N ALA A 2 20.78 29.60 16.98
CA ALA A 2 19.82 28.53 17.20
C ALA A 2 18.99 28.94 18.42
N THR A 3 17.81 29.51 18.18
CA THR A 3 16.81 29.70 19.22
C THR A 3 16.45 28.32 19.76
N ALA A 4 16.32 28.19 21.08
CA ALA A 4 15.92 26.94 21.73
C ALA A 4 14.75 26.32 20.97
N SER A 5 15.00 25.19 20.31
CA SER A 5 13.99 24.43 19.58
C SER A 5 12.87 24.09 20.54
N ASN A 6 11.65 24.53 20.22
CA ASN A 6 10.48 24.29 21.05
C ASN A 6 10.27 22.77 21.13
N ILE A 7 9.98 22.22 22.30
CA ILE A 7 9.88 20.76 22.47
C ILE A 7 8.79 20.16 21.56
N ASP A 8 7.79 20.98 21.21
CA ASP A 8 6.74 20.70 20.24
C ASP A 8 7.29 20.24 18.89
N ASP A 9 8.39 20.85 18.40
CA ASP A 9 8.98 20.52 17.09
C ASP A 9 9.51 19.07 17.05
N LEU A 10 9.92 18.55 18.21
CA LEU A 10 10.42 17.18 18.36
C LEU A 10 9.29 16.15 18.51
N LEU A 11 8.07 16.61 18.81
CA LEU A 11 6.88 15.79 19.02
C LEU A 11 5.92 15.81 17.84
N GLN A 12 6.29 16.47 16.73
CA GLN A 12 5.50 16.53 15.52
C GLN A 12 5.84 15.42 14.53
N CYS A 13 4.78 14.87 13.94
CA CYS A 13 4.89 13.94 12.84
C CYS A 13 5.35 14.67 11.56
N PRO A 14 6.42 14.22 10.89
CA PRO A 14 6.95 14.87 9.69
C PRO A 14 6.03 14.77 8.45
N ILE A 15 4.94 13.99 8.52
CA ILE A 15 3.96 13.86 7.43
C ILE A 15 2.79 14.82 7.61
N CYS A 16 2.18 14.85 8.80
CA CYS A 16 1.00 15.69 9.05
C CYS A 16 1.32 17.01 9.76
N LEU A 17 2.55 17.17 10.25
CA LEU A 17 3.04 18.35 10.99
C LEU A 17 2.25 18.64 12.28
N GLU A 18 1.57 17.63 12.79
CA GLU A 18 0.82 17.66 14.05
C GLU A 18 1.53 16.79 15.09
N ILE A 19 1.21 17.00 16.38
CA ILE A 19 1.71 16.13 17.45
C ILE A 19 1.40 14.66 17.14
N PHE A 20 2.35 13.77 17.42
CA PHE A 20 2.19 12.35 17.13
C PHE A 20 0.92 11.77 17.76
N HIS A 21 0.24 10.93 17.00
CA HIS A 21 -0.93 10.18 17.42
C HIS A 21 -0.77 8.74 16.94
N ASP A 22 -0.75 7.80 17.89
CA ASP A 22 -0.30 6.42 17.70
C ASP A 22 1.05 6.35 16.95
N PRO A 23 2.14 6.84 17.57
CA PRO A 23 3.46 6.88 16.94
C PRO A 23 4.00 5.47 16.70
N LYS A 24 4.26 5.14 15.43
CA LYS A 24 4.92 3.91 14.98
C LYS A 24 6.36 4.21 14.60
N VAL A 25 7.28 3.34 15.00
CA VAL A 25 8.70 3.45 14.65
C VAL A 25 9.05 2.43 13.57
N LEU A 26 9.73 2.90 12.52
CA LEU A 26 10.29 2.06 11.46
C LEU A 26 11.66 1.50 11.89
N ASP A 27 12.15 0.45 11.23
CA ASP A 27 13.49 -0.16 11.48
C ASP A 27 14.64 0.86 11.34
N CYS A 28 14.39 1.96 10.64
CA CYS A 28 15.30 3.08 10.47
C CYS A 28 15.32 4.09 11.63
N GLN A 29 14.50 3.87 12.66
CA GLN A 29 14.26 4.71 13.84
C GLN A 29 13.52 6.04 13.60
N HIS A 30 12.97 6.26 12.41
CA HIS A 30 12.04 7.37 12.19
C HIS A 30 10.64 7.01 12.68
N THR A 31 9.98 7.98 13.32
CA THR A 31 8.65 7.82 13.92
C THR A 31 7.62 8.61 13.14
N PHE A 32 6.43 8.04 12.97
CA PHE A 32 5.30 8.62 12.24
C PHE A 32 3.98 8.23 12.90
N CYS A 33 2.90 8.97 12.67
CA CYS A 33 1.57 8.51 13.06
C CYS A 33 1.18 7.25 12.27
N ALA A 34 0.53 6.28 12.90
CA ALA A 34 0.04 5.07 12.23
C ALA A 34 -0.81 5.40 10.99
N ASN A 35 -1.76 6.34 11.09
CA ASN A 35 -2.59 6.74 9.95
C ASN A 35 -1.79 7.38 8.81
N CYS A 36 -0.73 8.14 9.12
CA CYS A 36 0.13 8.71 8.10
C CYS A 36 0.88 7.61 7.32
N LEU A 37 1.35 6.57 8.02
CA LEU A 37 1.94 5.40 7.37
C LEU A 37 0.92 4.59 6.57
N LYS A 38 -0.34 4.48 7.01
CA LYS A 38 -1.42 3.80 6.26
C LYS A 38 -1.68 4.50 4.91
N VAL A 39 -1.75 5.83 4.91
CA VAL A 39 -1.85 6.61 3.66
C VAL A 39 -0.59 6.46 2.80
N HIS A 40 0.60 6.47 3.41
CA HIS A 40 1.85 6.29 2.69
C HIS A 40 1.92 4.93 1.99
N LEU A 41 1.57 3.85 2.69
CA LEU A 41 1.53 2.49 2.15
C LEU A 41 0.51 2.34 1.01
N ALA A 42 -0.61 3.05 1.08
CA ALA A 42 -1.63 3.04 0.03
C ALA A 42 -1.20 3.79 -1.24
N SER A 43 -0.27 4.75 -1.11
CA SER A 43 0.19 5.60 -2.20
C SER A 43 0.92 4.81 -3.30
N PRO A 44 0.69 5.11 -4.58
CA PRO A 44 1.43 4.50 -5.69
C PRO A 44 2.93 4.81 -5.67
N SER A 45 3.38 5.83 -4.92
CA SER A 45 4.81 6.08 -4.74
C SER A 45 5.50 5.00 -3.88
N SER A 46 4.74 4.31 -3.03
CA SER A 46 5.22 3.19 -2.21
C SER A 46 4.96 1.83 -2.88
N SER A 47 4.38 1.80 -4.08
CA SER A 47 3.80 0.60 -4.70
C SER A 47 4.76 -0.26 -5.53
N ILE A 48 6.07 0.02 -5.50
CA ILE A 48 7.07 -0.81 -6.20
C ILE A 48 6.97 -2.28 -5.76
N LEU A 49 6.41 -2.58 -4.58
CA LEU A 49 6.26 -3.94 -4.08
C LEU A 49 4.96 -4.16 -3.28
N ARG A 50 3.76 -3.99 -3.88
CA ARG A 50 2.47 -4.32 -3.21
C ARG A 50 2.35 -5.79 -2.75
N THR A 51 3.19 -6.66 -3.29
CA THR A 51 3.30 -8.07 -2.90
C THR A 51 4.34 -8.31 -1.80
N SER A 52 5.10 -7.30 -1.41
CA SER A 52 6.04 -7.38 -0.30
C SER A 52 5.43 -6.78 0.95
N ASN A 53 5.51 -7.49 2.07
CA ASN A 53 5.13 -6.93 3.37
C ASN A 53 6.22 -5.95 3.84
N VAL A 54 6.40 -4.84 3.13
CA VAL A 54 7.47 -3.87 3.37
C VAL A 54 6.95 -2.45 3.15
N ILE A 55 7.41 -1.51 3.96
CA ILE A 55 7.19 -0.07 3.80
C ILE A 55 8.53 0.67 3.72
N ASP A 56 8.64 1.64 2.82
CA ASP A 56 9.80 2.52 2.75
C ASP A 56 9.62 3.72 3.70
N CYS A 57 10.70 4.13 4.35
CA CYS A 57 10.69 5.33 5.19
C CYS A 57 10.52 6.60 4.35
N PRO A 58 9.51 7.47 4.64
CA PRO A 58 9.31 8.74 3.96
C PRO A 58 10.50 9.72 4.02
N ILE A 59 11.36 9.58 5.04
CA ILE A 59 12.53 10.46 5.24
C ILE A 59 13.77 9.90 4.56
N CYS A 60 14.12 8.63 4.84
CA CYS A 60 15.42 8.06 4.47
C CYS A 60 15.33 6.88 3.49
N ARG A 61 14.13 6.49 3.07
CA ARG A 61 13.85 5.39 2.12
C ARG A 61 14.35 4.02 2.54
N ARG A 62 14.83 3.85 3.78
CA ARG A 62 15.12 2.52 4.35
C ARG A 62 13.81 1.75 4.54
N ARG A 63 13.86 0.46 4.23
CA ARG A 63 12.74 -0.48 4.30
C ARG A 63 12.49 -0.96 5.72
N SER A 64 11.24 -1.20 6.05
CA SER A 64 10.82 -1.89 7.25
C SER A 64 9.81 -2.97 6.93
N ASN A 65 9.97 -4.13 7.56
CA ASN A 65 9.07 -5.25 7.32
C ASN A 65 7.75 -5.05 8.05
N LEU A 66 6.66 -5.42 7.40
CA LEU A 66 5.31 -5.46 7.94
C LEU A 66 4.91 -6.92 8.13
N ILE A 67 4.02 -7.17 9.08
CA ILE A 67 3.33 -8.46 9.20
C ILE A 67 1.95 -8.28 8.55
N ASN A 68 1.59 -9.17 7.63
CA ASN A 68 0.30 -9.17 6.91
C ASN A 68 -0.03 -7.81 6.26
N ASN A 69 0.99 -7.10 5.77
CA ASN A 69 0.87 -5.77 5.18
C ASN A 69 0.14 -4.73 6.07
N SER A 70 0.23 -4.88 7.40
CA SER A 70 -0.45 -4.01 8.36
C SER A 70 0.53 -3.08 9.08
N ILE A 71 0.23 -1.78 9.06
CA ILE A 71 0.97 -0.76 9.84
C ILE A 71 0.86 -1.00 11.34
N ASP A 72 -0.23 -1.60 11.79
CA ASP A 72 -0.46 -1.84 13.22
C ASP A 72 0.55 -2.86 13.78
N SER A 73 1.21 -3.64 12.91
CA SER A 73 2.29 -4.57 13.28
C SER A 73 3.61 -3.90 13.65
N LEU A 74 3.79 -2.62 13.32
CA LEU A 74 5.00 -1.89 13.67
C LEU A 74 5.03 -1.55 15.17
N PRO A 75 6.22 -1.55 15.80
CA PRO A 75 6.38 -1.17 17.19
C PRO A 75 5.96 0.29 17.42
N GLY A 76 5.35 0.54 18.57
CA GLY A 76 5.05 1.90 19.03
C GLY A 76 6.30 2.58 19.60
N ASN A 77 6.39 3.91 19.48
CA ASN A 77 7.44 4.68 20.14
C ASN A 77 6.99 5.15 21.54
N TYR A 78 7.19 4.31 22.55
CA TYR A 78 6.76 4.59 23.92
C TYR A 78 7.47 5.79 24.56
N ILE A 79 8.69 6.14 24.10
CA ILE A 79 9.40 7.31 24.59
C ILE A 79 8.68 8.58 24.14
N VAL A 80 8.27 8.65 22.86
CA VAL A 80 7.48 9.77 22.33
C VAL A 80 6.14 9.86 23.07
N CYS A 81 5.46 8.73 23.30
CA CYS A 81 4.22 8.73 24.09
C CYS A 81 4.41 9.30 25.50
N ASP A 82 5.45 8.86 26.23
CA ASP A 82 5.75 9.33 27.59
C ASP A 82 6.09 10.82 27.61
N ILE A 83 6.83 11.32 26.62
CA ILE A 83 7.11 12.77 26.53
C ILE A 83 5.82 13.55 26.26
N ILE A 84 4.98 13.10 25.31
CA ILE A 84 3.67 13.73 25.01
C ILE A 84 2.78 13.76 26.25
N GLU A 85 2.72 12.66 27.01
CA GLU A 85 1.93 12.58 28.23
C GLU A 85 2.41 13.58 29.28
N ARG A 86 3.72 13.74 29.44
CA ARG A 86 4.30 14.71 30.38
C ARG A 86 4.16 16.16 29.93
N THR A 87 4.14 16.42 28.62
CA THR A 87 4.02 17.79 28.10
C THR A 87 2.58 18.26 27.99
N TYR A 88 1.64 17.37 27.62
CA TYR A 88 0.24 17.73 27.34
C TYR A 88 -0.78 17.11 28.31
N GLY A 89 -0.35 16.26 29.24
CA GLY A 89 -1.25 15.60 30.21
C GLY A 89 -2.17 14.54 29.59
N THR A 90 -1.89 14.10 28.36
CA THR A 90 -2.66 13.09 27.64
C THR A 90 -1.74 12.19 26.83
N THR A 91 -2.08 10.90 26.74
CA THR A 91 -1.37 9.93 25.90
C THR A 91 -1.72 10.05 24.41
N THR A 92 -2.80 10.77 24.09
CA THR A 92 -3.23 11.05 22.72
C THR A 92 -3.83 12.46 22.63
N PRO A 93 -3.22 13.38 21.87
CA PRO A 93 -3.86 14.65 21.53
C PRO A 93 -5.19 14.37 20.79
N GLU A 94 -6.22 15.14 21.11
CA GLU A 94 -7.50 15.02 20.41
C GLU A 94 -7.32 15.34 18.92
N ARG A 95 -7.87 14.49 18.06
CA ARG A 95 -7.99 14.77 16.62
C ARG A 95 -9.38 15.28 16.30
N PRO A 96 -9.54 16.09 15.23
CA PRO A 96 -10.84 16.52 14.76
C PRO A 96 -11.78 15.31 14.52
N PRO A 97 -13.07 15.43 14.87
CA PRO A 97 -14.06 14.42 14.54
C PRO A 97 -14.04 14.12 13.03
N GLY A 98 -14.11 12.84 12.68
CA GLY A 98 -14.07 12.40 11.28
C GLY A 98 -12.68 12.27 10.66
N TYR A 99 -11.59 12.56 11.38
CA TYR A 99 -10.22 12.37 10.85
C TYR A 99 -9.99 10.95 10.31
N ASN A 100 -10.40 9.92 11.05
CA ASN A 100 -10.23 8.53 10.62
C ASN A 100 -11.03 8.21 9.34
N GLN A 101 -12.23 8.78 9.19
CA GLN A 101 -13.04 8.65 7.98
C GLN A 101 -12.32 9.31 6.78
N GLN A 102 -11.82 10.53 6.96
CA GLN A 102 -11.07 11.24 5.92
C GLN A 102 -9.83 10.46 5.45
N ILE A 103 -9.14 9.77 6.37
CA ILE A 103 -8.01 8.91 6.05
C ILE A 103 -8.45 7.69 5.23
N GLN A 104 -9.56 7.04 5.61
CA GLN A 104 -10.12 5.91 4.86
C GLN A 104 -10.52 6.33 3.44
N ASP A 105 -11.27 7.42 3.31
CA ASP A 105 -11.70 7.96 2.02
C ASP A 105 -10.49 8.27 1.11
N ARG A 106 -9.42 8.83 1.70
CA ARG A 106 -8.17 9.11 0.98
C ARG A 106 -7.46 7.82 0.52
N ILE A 107 -7.40 6.79 1.36
CA ILE A 107 -6.79 5.50 1.01
C ILE A 107 -7.56 4.84 -0.13
N GLU A 108 -8.89 4.79 -0.04
CA GLU A 108 -9.74 4.21 -1.09
C GLU A 108 -9.58 4.95 -2.42
N LYS A 109 -9.49 6.28 -2.38
CA LYS A 109 -9.26 7.09 -3.57
C LYS A 109 -7.92 6.74 -4.23
N LEU A 110 -6.84 6.66 -3.46
CA LEU A 110 -5.51 6.28 -3.95
C LEU A 110 -5.48 4.88 -4.58
N GLN A 111 -6.26 3.95 -4.03
CA GLN A 111 -6.38 2.59 -4.56
C GLN A 111 -7.18 2.56 -5.88
N LYS A 112 -8.27 3.33 -5.97
CA LYS A 112 -9.07 3.44 -7.20
C LYS A 112 -8.28 4.07 -8.35
N GLU A 113 -7.57 5.17 -8.09
CA GLU A 113 -6.72 5.86 -9.07
C GLU A 113 -5.62 4.97 -9.65
N GLU A 114 -5.07 4.05 -8.85
CA GLU A 114 -4.08 3.10 -9.35
C GLU A 114 -4.69 1.96 -10.15
N GLN A 115 -5.92 1.55 -9.82
CA GLN A 115 -6.62 0.52 -10.56
C GLN A 115 -7.04 0.99 -11.95
N GLU A 116 -7.53 2.23 -12.06
CA GLU A 116 -7.87 2.85 -13.35
C GLU A 116 -6.66 2.96 -14.29
N LYS A 117 -5.46 3.29 -13.77
CA LYS A 117 -4.23 3.33 -14.59
C LYS A 117 -3.80 1.99 -15.18
N LYS A 118 -4.20 0.86 -14.59
CA LYS A 118 -3.87 -0.47 -15.12
C LYS A 118 -4.80 -0.89 -16.26
N ASP A 119 -5.99 -0.33 -16.32
CA ASP A 119 -7.00 -0.68 -17.32
C ASP A 119 -6.78 0.11 -18.65
N ASP A 120 -5.97 1.17 -18.64
CA ASP A 120 -5.66 2.00 -19.83
C ASP A 120 -4.43 1.49 -20.64
N ASP A 121 -3.59 0.59 -20.08
CA ASP A 121 -2.39 0.07 -20.75
C ASP A 121 -2.65 -1.20 -21.60
N ASP A 122 -3.89 -1.71 -21.66
CA ASP A 122 -4.26 -2.96 -22.35
C ASP A 122 -4.75 -2.75 -23.82
N ASP A 123 -4.70 -1.54 -24.38
CA ASP A 123 -5.26 -1.22 -25.72
C ASP A 123 -4.23 -1.05 -26.87
N ASP A 124 -2.92 -1.26 -26.64
CA ASP A 124 -1.89 -1.16 -27.70
C ASP A 124 -1.03 -2.45 -27.83
N ASP A 125 -1.62 -3.58 -28.26
CA ASP A 125 -0.84 -4.71 -28.79
C ASP A 125 -1.66 -5.65 -29.72
N ASP A 126 -2.31 -5.09 -30.74
CA ASP A 126 -2.74 -5.84 -31.93
C ASP A 126 -1.85 -5.42 -33.12
N ASP A 127 -0.61 -5.92 -33.21
CA ASP A 127 0.05 -6.35 -34.47
C ASP A 127 1.58 -6.56 -34.37
N ILE A 128 2.09 -7.47 -33.53
CA ILE A 128 3.40 -8.12 -33.81
C ILE A 128 3.33 -9.64 -33.58
N LYS A 129 2.74 -10.30 -34.58
CA LYS A 129 3.09 -11.63 -35.13
C LYS A 129 4.14 -12.44 -34.33
N TYR A 130 3.72 -13.17 -33.30
CA TYR A 130 4.50 -14.26 -32.68
C TYR A 130 4.43 -15.53 -33.56
N SER A 131 4.80 -15.38 -34.82
CA SER A 131 5.20 -16.48 -35.69
C SER A 131 6.71 -16.41 -35.75
N ASN A 132 7.39 -17.20 -34.89
CA ASN A 132 8.75 -17.73 -35.02
C ASN A 132 9.39 -17.94 -33.63
N TYR A 133 8.90 -18.93 -32.88
CA TYR A 133 9.81 -19.73 -32.06
C TYR A 133 9.65 -21.19 -32.44
N VAL A 134 10.60 -21.61 -33.27
CA VAL A 134 10.84 -22.96 -33.71
C VAL A 134 11.08 -23.84 -32.47
N LYS A 135 10.24 -24.86 -32.23
CA LYS A 135 10.64 -26.05 -31.46
C LYS A 135 11.73 -26.77 -32.28
N PRO A 136 12.83 -27.31 -31.70
CA PRO A 136 12.79 -28.44 -30.74
C PRO A 136 13.92 -28.32 -29.67
N ALA A 137 14.20 -29.20 -28.69
CA ALA A 137 13.93 -30.60 -28.40
C ALA A 137 14.10 -30.83 -26.88
N ALA A 138 13.25 -31.65 -26.25
CA ALA A 138 13.56 -32.51 -25.10
C ALA A 138 12.24 -32.95 -24.43
N ALA A 139 11.82 -34.19 -24.68
CA ALA A 139 11.13 -35.07 -23.71
C ALA A 139 10.71 -36.33 -24.45
N ALA A 140 11.64 -37.27 -24.55
CA ALA A 140 11.29 -38.66 -24.74
C ALA A 140 10.78 -39.22 -23.39
N LEU A 141 9.78 -40.12 -23.49
CA LEU A 141 9.38 -41.15 -22.51
C LEU A 141 8.44 -40.75 -21.35
N ALA A 142 7.13 -40.96 -21.56
CA ALA A 142 6.20 -41.73 -20.71
C ALA A 142 4.82 -41.66 -21.41
N GLY A 143 4.17 -42.74 -21.84
CA GLY A 143 3.84 -43.91 -21.03
C GLY A 143 2.36 -43.79 -20.60
N VAL A 144 1.49 -44.43 -21.38
CA VAL A 144 0.01 -44.42 -21.36
C VAL A 144 -0.58 -44.85 -20.01
N VAL A 145 -1.56 -44.13 -19.45
CA VAL A 145 -2.87 -44.63 -18.90
C VAL A 145 -3.84 -43.43 -18.79
N GLY A 146 -5.06 -43.60 -19.29
CA GLY A 146 -6.08 -42.54 -19.37
C GLY A 146 -6.90 -42.30 -18.10
N GLY A 147 -7.78 -41.29 -18.20
CA GLY A 147 -8.99 -41.20 -17.35
C GLY A 147 -9.22 -39.84 -16.68
N LEU A 148 -10.29 -39.18 -17.13
CA LEU A 148 -11.26 -38.42 -16.34
C LEU A 148 -10.94 -36.97 -15.89
N LEU A 149 -11.58 -36.04 -16.63
CA LEU A 149 -12.31 -34.84 -16.19
C LEU A 149 -11.89 -34.12 -14.90
N LEU A 150 -11.63 -32.81 -15.03
CA LEU A 150 -12.60 -31.79 -14.59
C LEU A 150 -12.24 -30.42 -15.20
N ALA A 151 -13.01 -30.02 -16.21
CA ALA A 151 -13.16 -28.61 -16.55
C ALA A 151 -13.92 -27.91 -15.42
N ARG A 152 -13.35 -26.85 -14.85
CA ARG A 152 -14.11 -25.85 -14.09
C ARG A 152 -14.01 -24.52 -14.79
N SER A 153 -15.09 -24.19 -15.50
CA SER A 153 -15.41 -22.84 -15.92
C SER A 153 -15.68 -21.95 -14.71
N ILE A 154 -15.18 -20.72 -14.72
CA ILE A 154 -15.93 -19.58 -14.17
C ILE A 154 -16.07 -18.56 -15.29
N LYS A 155 -17.24 -18.62 -15.93
CA LYS A 155 -17.81 -17.52 -16.69
C LYS A 155 -18.07 -16.36 -15.74
N LYS A 156 -17.56 -15.18 -16.06
CA LYS A 156 -18.27 -13.93 -15.80
C LYS A 156 -18.12 -13.07 -17.06
N SER A 157 -18.93 -13.36 -18.06
CA SER A 157 -20.18 -12.64 -18.33
C SER A 157 -19.89 -11.20 -18.72
N ARG A 158 -19.84 -10.91 -20.02
CA ARG A 158 -21.04 -10.43 -20.74
C ARG A 158 -21.82 -9.41 -19.90
N ASN A 159 -21.31 -8.19 -19.80
CA ASN A 159 -22.13 -7.04 -19.40
C ASN A 159 -21.87 -5.74 -20.18
N ASN A 160 -20.85 -5.65 -21.04
CA ASN A 160 -20.60 -4.41 -21.80
C ASN A 160 -21.26 -4.30 -23.19
N LYS A 161 -21.87 -5.37 -23.73
CA LYS A 161 -22.54 -5.30 -25.06
C LYS A 161 -23.98 -4.75 -25.05
N LYS A 162 -24.55 -4.38 -23.90
CA LYS A 162 -25.93 -3.85 -23.82
C LYS A 162 -26.07 -2.34 -23.59
N LYS A 163 -24.98 -1.59 -23.40
CA LYS A 163 -25.03 -0.12 -23.24
C LYS A 163 -24.75 0.70 -24.52
N ARG A 164 -24.38 0.07 -25.65
CA ARG A 164 -24.10 0.77 -26.92
C ARG A 164 -25.29 0.87 -27.90
N ASN A 165 -26.50 0.45 -27.51
CA ASN A 165 -27.71 0.55 -28.34
C ASN A 165 -28.80 1.46 -27.74
N ARG A 166 -28.37 2.57 -27.14
CA ARG A 166 -29.23 3.72 -26.86
C ARG A 166 -28.41 4.98 -27.08
N HIS A 167 -28.29 5.39 -28.34
CA HIS A 167 -28.38 6.76 -28.85
C HIS A 167 -28.56 6.65 -30.36
#